data_AF-M0M713-F1
#
_entry.id   AF-M0M713-F1
#
_cell.length_a   1.000
_cell.length_b   1.000
_cell.length_c   1.000
_cell.angle_alpha   90.00
_cell.angle_beta   90.00
_cell.angle_gamma   90.00
#
_symmetry.space_group_name_H-M   'P 1'
#
loop_
_entity.id
_entity.type
_entity.pdbx_description
1 polymer ?
#
loop_
_entity_poly.entity_id
_entity_poly.type
_entity_poly.pdbx_seq_one_letter_code
_entity_poly.pdbx_strand_id
1 'polypeptide(L)' 'MRTARRSTTSGAPRKGTLFCPTCGHASPIDGDWRVEPAEDDPERVVYRCPDCGAPIANRPREVVYA' A
#
# COMPACT_ATOMS: atom_id res chain seq x y z
N MET A 1 24.44 -10.40 9.90
CA MET A 1 24.49 -9.03 9.36
C MET A 1 23.85 -9.02 7.97
N ARG A 2 22.61 -8.53 7.82
CA ARG A 2 21.96 -8.35 6.50
C ARG A 2 21.18 -7.04 6.50
N THR A 3 21.86 -6.02 5.98
CA THR A 3 21.37 -4.83 5.27
C THR A 3 20.03 -4.21 5.71
N ALA A 4 20.15 -3.07 6.39
CA ALA A 4 19.08 -2.11 6.59
C ALA A 4 18.50 -1.68 5.23
N ARG A 5 17.19 -1.91 5.02
CA ARG A 5 16.46 -1.34 3.89
C ARG A 5 16.25 0.14 4.21
N ARG A 6 17.10 1.00 3.65
CA ARG A 6 16.94 2.45 3.74
C ARG A 6 15.71 2.84 2.91
N SER A 7 14.56 2.99 3.56
CA SER A 7 13.39 3.63 2.96
C SER A 7 13.70 5.12 2.85
N THR A 8 14.22 5.55 1.70
CA THR A 8 14.32 6.97 1.36
C THR A 8 12.91 7.49 1.12
N THR A 9 12.28 8.03 2.15
CA THR A 9 11.07 8.86 2.02
C THR A 9 11.48 10.15 1.32
N SER A 10 11.52 10.12 -0.02
CA SER A 10 11.47 11.34 -0.83
C SER A 10 10.14 12.03 -0.51
N GLY A 11 10.21 13.30 -0.12
CA GLY A 11 9.10 14.09 0.44
C GLY A 11 7.94 14.31 -0.55
N ALA A 12 7.15 13.26 -0.79
CA ALA A 12 5.85 13.31 -1.44
C ALA A 12 4.78 13.73 -0.42
N PRO A 13 3.65 14.32 -0.86
CA PRO A 13 2.59 14.81 0.03
C PRO A 13 2.12 13.69 0.98
N ARG A 14 2.03 14.03 2.28
CA ARG A 14 1.59 13.14 3.36
C ARG A 14 0.14 12.70 3.09
N LYS A 15 -0.05 11.63 2.32
CA LYS A 15 -1.37 11.04 2.08
C LYS A 15 -1.86 10.36 3.37
N GLY A 16 -3.18 10.36 3.55
CA GLY A 16 -3.85 9.96 4.80
C GLY A 16 -3.57 8.52 5.26
N THR A 17 -3.82 8.27 6.54
CA THR A 17 -3.71 6.95 7.18
C THR A 17 -4.86 6.04 6.72
N LEU A 18 -4.52 4.84 6.25
CA LEU A 18 -5.48 3.77 6.05
C LEU A 18 -5.64 2.97 7.34
N PHE A 19 -6.83 2.38 7.51
CA PHE A 19 -7.14 1.52 8.64
C PHE A 19 -7.69 0.19 8.13
N CYS A 20 -7.20 -0.92 8.67
CA CYS A 20 -7.74 -2.24 8.43
C CYS A 20 -9.03 -2.44 9.26
N PRO A 21 -10.19 -2.65 8.64
CA PRO A 21 -11.43 -2.85 9.38
C PRO A 21 -11.49 -4.21 10.10
N THR A 22 -10.60 -5.15 9.77
CA THR A 22 -10.60 -6.50 10.34
C THR A 22 -9.76 -6.62 11.62
N CYS A 23 -8.55 -6.04 11.63
CA CYS A 23 -7.63 -6.16 12.78
C CYS A 23 -7.25 -4.82 13.42
N GLY A 24 -7.66 -3.69 12.83
CA GLY A 24 -7.34 -2.36 13.34
C GLY A 24 -5.96 -1.84 12.97
N HIS A 25 -5.18 -2.57 12.15
CA HIS A 25 -3.88 -2.09 11.67
C HIS A 25 -4.01 -0.72 11.00
N ALA A 26 -3.12 0.21 11.32
CA ALA A 26 -3.17 1.59 10.85
C ALA A 26 -1.81 2.00 10.31
N SER A 27 -1.78 2.49 9.07
CA SER A 27 -0.53 2.88 8.42
C SER A 27 -0.79 3.90 7.30
N PRO A 28 0.16 4.81 7.00
CA PRO A 28 0.08 5.70 5.84
C PRO A 28 -0.17 4.91 4.55
N ILE A 29 -0.82 5.53 3.56
CA ILE A 29 -1.15 4.87 2.29
C ILE A 29 0.08 4.30 1.54
N ASP A 30 1.23 4.94 1.71
CA ASP A 30 2.55 4.58 1.17
C ASP A 30 3.41 3.82 2.19
N GLY A 31 2.80 3.39 3.29
CA GLY A 31 3.42 2.59 4.35
C GLY A 31 3.56 1.11 4.00
N ASP A 32 3.33 0.27 4.99
CA ASP A 32 3.61 -1.17 4.95
C ASP A 32 2.49 -2.04 4.35
N TRP A 33 1.51 -1.42 3.69
CA TRP A 33 0.47 -2.15 2.96
C TRP A 33 1.06 -3.03 1.86
N ARG A 34 0.55 -4.26 1.72
CA ARG A 34 0.91 -5.12 0.59
C ARG A 34 0.09 -4.70 -0.62
N VAL A 35 0.77 -4.22 -1.66
CA VAL A 35 0.11 -3.74 -2.89
C VAL A 35 0.30 -4.81 -3.96
N GLU A 36 -0.81 -5.38 -4.42
CA GLU A 36 -0.83 -6.45 -5.43
C GLU A 36 -1.70 -6.02 -6.61
N PRO A 37 -1.39 -6.42 -7.85
CA PRO A 37 -2.29 -6.17 -8.99
C PRO A 37 -3.66 -6.82 -8.74
N ALA A 38 -4.73 -6.19 -9.20
CA ALA A 38 -6.05 -6.81 -9.17
C ALA A 38 -6.11 -7.93 -10.22
N GLU A 39 -6.73 -9.05 -9.86
CA GLU A 39 -6.84 -10.23 -10.73
C GLU A 39 -7.61 -9.89 -12.02
N ASP A 40 -8.64 -9.05 -11.92
CA ASP A 40 -9.53 -8.73 -13.04
C ASP A 40 -9.05 -7.55 -13.90
N ASP A 41 -8.14 -6.73 -13.39
CA ASP A 41 -7.73 -5.47 -14.03
C ASP A 41 -6.27 -5.13 -13.68
N PRO A 42 -5.33 -5.27 -14.64
CA PRO A 42 -3.92 -4.96 -14.42
C PRO A 42 -3.65 -3.46 -14.22
N GLU A 43 -4.64 -2.60 -14.50
CA GLU A 43 -4.60 -1.18 -14.22
C GLU A 43 -5.06 -0.83 -12.82
N ARG A 44 -5.35 -1.83 -12.00
CA ARG A 44 -5.75 -1.67 -10.60
C ARG A 44 -4.82 -2.42 -9.68
N VAL A 45 -4.75 -1.91 -8.46
CA VAL A 45 -4.02 -2.51 -7.35
C VAL A 45 -4.92 -2.66 -6.14
N VAL A 46 -4.74 -3.76 -5.44
CA VAL A 46 -5.39 -4.07 -4.17
C VAL A 46 -4.38 -3.90 -3.05
N TYR A 47 -4.74 -3.06 -2.08
CA TYR A 47 -4.02 -2.91 -0.83
C TYR A 47 -4.50 -3.98 0.15
N ARG A 48 -3.58 -4.79 0.66
CA ARG A 48 -3.84 -5.82 1.68
C ARG A 48 -3.13 -5.49 2.99
N CYS A 49 -3.81 -5.81 4.09
CA CYS A 49 -3.24 -5.70 5.42
C CYS A 49 -2.05 -6.67 5.56
N PRO A 50 -0.88 -6.23 6.05
CA PRO A 50 0.26 -7.10 6.27
C PRO A 50 0.05 -8.10 7.42
N ASP A 51 -0.80 -7.78 8.38
CA ASP A 51 -1.05 -8.62 9.57
C ASP A 51 -2.07 -9.72 9.30
N CYS A 52 -3.26 -9.36 8.78
CA CYS A 52 -4.34 -10.33 8.58
C CYS A 52 -4.61 -10.68 7.10
N GLY A 53 -3.94 -10.02 6.15
CA GLY A 53 -4.13 -10.26 4.72
C GLY A 53 -5.42 -9.69 4.13
N ALA A 54 -6.29 -9.08 4.93
CA ALA A 54 -7.58 -8.56 4.46
C ALA A 54 -7.39 -7.47 3.38
N PRO A 55 -8.17 -7.50 2.29
CA PRO A 55 -8.17 -6.41 1.30
C PRO A 55 -8.79 -5.16 1.92
N ILE A 56 -8.09 -4.04 1.80
CA ILE A 56 -8.47 -2.74 2.40
C ILE A 56 -9.01 -1.78 1.35
N ALA A 57 -8.41 -1.77 0.16
CA ALA A 57 -8.79 -0.86 -0.91
C ALA A 57 -8.42 -1.43 -2.27
N ASN A 58 -9.27 -1.21 -3.27
CA ASN A 58 -8.96 -1.41 -4.69
C ASN A 58 -8.88 -0.03 -5.35
N ARG A 59 -7.74 0.30 -5.95
CA ARG A 59 -7.46 1.62 -6.52
C ARG A 59 -6.86 1.47 -7.92
N PRO A 60 -7.08 2.45 -8.82
CA PRO A 60 -6.29 2.54 -10.05
C PRO A 60 -4.80 2.59 -9.70
N ARG A 61 -3.98 1.87 -10.46
CA ARG A 61 -2.53 2.05 -10.41
C ARG A 61 -2.26 3.49 -10.83
N GLU A 62 -1.43 4.20 -10.08
CA GLU A 62 -0.99 5.53 -10.48
C GLU A 62 0.00 5.34 -11.64
N VAL A 63 -0.53 5.29 -12.88
CA VAL A 63 0.29 5.40 -14.08
C VAL A 63 0.72 6.85 -14.19
N VAL A 64 1.96 7.13 -13.81
CA VAL A 64 2.60 8.38 -14.18
C VAL A 64 2.79 8.31 -15.69
N TYR A 65 1.91 8.96 -16.44
CA TYR A 65 2.13 9.21 -17.86
C TYR A 65 3.36 10.12 -17.96
N ALA A 66 4.46 9.57 -18.48
CA ALA A 66 5.74 10.25 -18.69
C ALA A 66 5.71 11.10 -19.96
#